data_AF-A0A2E7L9H8-F1
#
_entry.id   AF-A0A2E7L9H8-F1
#
_cell.length_a   1.000
_cell.length_b   1.000
_cell.length_c   1.000
_cell.angle_alpha   90.00
_cell.angle_beta   90.00
_cell.angle_gamma   90.00
#
_symmetry.space_group_name_H-M   'P 1'
#
loop_
_entity.id
_entity.type
_entity.pdbx_description
1 polymer ?
#
loop_
_entity_poly.entity_id
_entity_poly.type
_entity_poly.pdbx_seq_one_letter_code
_entity_poly.pdbx_strand_id
1 'polypeptide(L)'
;MPGTLMATINGSDPIFRCPKLLRRLARSWDAPELAGNDWSRILVFHCAAQPDGSQRSIAEIAEQRSGDPFDAIDDLLLAEIDRLHEVMVLALTYREPDLRLAFEHPDCMIGSDATALALAGPLAHTSFHGAYTWAGWFYRHFVRDQKMITP
;
A
#
# COMPACT_ATOMS: atom_id res chain seq x y z
N MET A 1 0.43 12.50 -24.40
CA MET A 1 1.43 12.07 -23.39
C MET A 1 0.72 12.08 -22.06
N PRO A 2 0.46 10.94 -21.39
CA PRO A 2 -0.06 10.97 -20.04
C PRO A 2 1.13 11.22 -19.11
N GLY A 3 1.18 12.42 -18.53
CA GLY A 3 2.15 12.75 -17.49
C GLY A 3 1.74 12.06 -16.19
N THR A 4 2.70 11.41 -15.55
CA THR A 4 2.55 10.92 -14.17
C THR A 4 2.43 12.12 -13.25
N LEU A 5 1.21 12.38 -12.74
CA LEU A 5 0.99 13.31 -11.65
C LEU A 5 1.47 12.63 -10.36
N MET A 6 2.73 12.85 -9.97
CA MET A 6 3.19 12.52 -8.63
C MET A 6 2.69 13.61 -7.68
N ALA A 7 1.45 13.47 -7.20
CA ALA A 7 0.89 14.35 -6.20
C ALA A 7 1.58 14.09 -4.86
N THR A 8 2.42 15.03 -4.42
CA THR A 8 2.94 15.03 -3.05
C THR A 8 1.81 15.54 -2.15
N ILE A 9 1.17 14.65 -1.40
CA ILE A 9 0.07 15.01 -0.50
C ILE A 9 0.68 15.74 0.70
N ASN A 10 0.46 17.06 0.79
CA ASN A 10 0.83 17.85 1.95
C ASN A 10 -0.39 17.99 2.88
N GLY A 11 -0.33 17.39 4.08
CA GLY A 11 -1.41 17.44 5.07
C GLY A 11 -1.73 18.85 5.62
N SER A 12 -0.93 19.87 5.28
CA SER A 12 -1.26 21.27 5.56
C SER A 12 -2.22 21.89 4.53
N ASP A 13 -2.47 21.24 3.39
CA ASP A 13 -3.36 21.77 2.36
C ASP A 13 -4.82 21.76 2.85
N PRO A 14 -5.52 22.91 2.84
CA PRO A 14 -6.92 23.02 3.28
C PRO A 14 -7.86 22.03 2.57
N ILE A 15 -7.48 21.56 1.37
CA ILE A 15 -8.27 20.61 0.58
C ILE A 15 -8.48 19.29 1.32
N PHE A 16 -7.50 18.80 2.09
CA PHE A 16 -7.59 17.56 2.84
C PHE A 16 -8.26 17.74 4.21
N ARG A 17 -8.26 18.96 4.76
CA ARG A 17 -8.87 19.28 6.06
C ARG A 17 -10.40 19.43 6.02
N CYS A 18 -11.01 19.46 4.84
CA CYS A 18 -12.45 19.44 4.69
C CYS A 18 -12.94 18.00 4.55
N PRO A 19 -13.61 17.41 5.57
CA PRO A 19 -14.04 16.01 5.52
C PRO A 19 -14.88 15.72 4.28
N LYS A 20 -15.84 16.61 3.95
CA LYS A 20 -16.70 16.47 2.77
C LYS A 20 -15.93 16.45 1.45
N LEU A 21 -14.82 17.17 1.35
CA LEU A 21 -14.01 17.24 0.14
C LEU A 21 -13.06 16.03 0.04
N LEU A 22 -12.49 15.59 1.16
CA LEU A 22 -11.73 14.35 1.25
C LEU A 22 -12.58 13.14 0.84
N ARG A 23 -13.80 13.02 1.39
CA ARG A 23 -14.77 11.97 0.99
C ARG A 23 -15.06 11.99 -0.51
N ARG A 24 -15.16 13.19 -1.09
CA ARG A 24 -15.40 13.36 -2.53
C ARG A 24 -14.20 12.95 -3.37
N LEU A 25 -12.98 13.27 -2.93
CA LEU A 25 -11.74 12.88 -3.60
C LEU A 25 -11.52 11.37 -3.55
N ALA A 26 -11.67 10.75 -2.37
CA ALA A 26 -11.55 9.31 -2.18
C ALA A 26 -12.54 8.52 -3.06
N ARG A 27 -13.77 9.03 -3.22
CA ARG A 27 -14.79 8.44 -4.10
C ARG A 27 -14.62 8.77 -5.59
N SER A 28 -13.75 9.72 -5.93
CA SER A 28 -13.44 10.08 -7.33
C SER A 28 -12.22 9.36 -7.89
N TRP A 29 -11.45 8.69 -7.02
CA TRP A 29 -10.35 7.83 -7.43
C TRP A 29 -10.89 6.43 -7.66
N ASP A 30 -10.51 5.83 -8.79
CA ASP A 30 -10.69 4.40 -9.08
C ASP A 30 -9.74 3.53 -8.21
N ALA A 31 -9.51 3.93 -6.95
CA ALA A 31 -8.81 3.15 -5.94
C ALA A 31 -9.31 1.69 -5.79
N PRO A 32 -10.61 1.38 -6.00
CA PRO A 32 -11.07 -0.01 -6.05
C PRO A 32 -10.30 -0.87 -7.06
N GLU A 33 -9.88 -0.34 -8.22
CA GLU A 33 -9.21 -1.11 -9.26
C GLU A 33 -7.87 -1.70 -8.80
N LEU A 34 -7.18 -1.00 -7.89
CA LEU A 34 -5.86 -1.39 -7.38
C LEU A 34 -5.87 -2.85 -6.88
N ALA A 35 -6.96 -3.27 -6.22
CA ALA A 35 -7.13 -4.62 -5.70
C ALA A 35 -8.28 -5.40 -6.37
N GLY A 36 -8.70 -5.01 -7.57
CA GLY A 36 -9.79 -5.67 -8.30
C GLY A 36 -11.17 -5.49 -7.67
N ASN A 37 -11.41 -4.33 -7.07
CA ASN A 37 -12.60 -3.92 -6.31
C ASN A 37 -12.85 -4.76 -5.05
N ASP A 38 -11.82 -5.42 -4.52
CA ASP A 38 -11.89 -6.25 -3.32
C ASP A 38 -11.15 -5.60 -2.14
N TRP A 39 -11.91 -5.01 -1.23
CA TRP A 39 -11.39 -4.32 -0.05
C TRP A 39 -10.77 -5.26 1.01
N SER A 40 -10.99 -6.58 0.91
CA SER A 40 -10.30 -7.55 1.78
C SER A 40 -8.82 -7.69 1.44
N ARG A 41 -8.43 -7.24 0.24
CA ARG A 41 -7.05 -7.30 -0.29
C ARG A 41 -6.23 -6.05 -0.02
N ILE A 42 -6.81 -5.03 0.62
CA ILE A 42 -6.11 -3.82 1.04
C ILE A 42 -5.97 -3.87 2.56
N LEU A 43 -4.75 -4.17 3.02
CA LEU A 43 -4.42 -4.26 4.45
C LEU A 43 -3.87 -2.93 4.93
N VAL A 44 -4.41 -2.39 6.02
CA VAL A 44 -3.82 -1.23 6.72
C VAL A 44 -2.60 -1.73 7.46
N PHE A 45 -1.44 -1.32 6.99
CA PHE A 45 -0.17 -1.71 7.60
C PHE A 45 0.19 -0.79 8.77
N HIS A 46 0.03 0.52 8.59
CA HIS A 46 0.34 1.51 9.61
C HIS A 46 -0.68 2.64 9.62
N CYS A 47 -1.19 2.95 10.82
CA CYS A 47 -1.94 4.16 11.14
C CYS A 47 -1.75 4.41 12.64
N ALA A 48 -0.93 5.39 13.03
CA ALA A 48 -0.55 5.58 14.42
C ALA A 48 -1.71 6.07 15.30
N ALA A 49 -2.65 6.82 14.74
CA ALA A 49 -3.84 7.32 15.41
C ALA A 49 -4.90 6.23 15.63
N GLN A 50 -4.84 5.13 14.87
CA GLN A 50 -5.79 4.02 14.96
C GLN A 50 -5.06 2.66 14.95
N PRO A 51 -4.29 2.33 16.00
CA PRO A 51 -3.48 1.11 16.05
C PRO A 51 -4.31 -0.17 15.96
N ASP A 52 -5.54 -0.18 16.48
CA ASP A 52 -6.45 -1.34 16.40
C ASP A 52 -6.86 -1.71 14.97
N GLY A 53 -6.81 -0.73 14.05
CA GLY A 53 -7.05 -0.94 12.63
C GLY A 53 -5.81 -1.44 11.88
N SER A 54 -4.62 -1.38 12.48
CA SER A 54 -3.41 -1.91 11.86
C SER A 54 -3.48 -3.43 11.77
N GLN A 55 -2.92 -3.99 10.69
CA GLN A 55 -2.94 -5.41 10.33
C GLN A 55 -4.34 -5.96 9.99
N ARG A 56 -5.32 -5.09 9.75
CA ARG A 56 -6.66 -5.45 9.25
C ARG A 56 -6.84 -4.98 7.82
N SER A 57 -7.69 -5.68 7.08
CA SER A 57 -8.17 -5.22 5.79
C SER A 57 -9.16 -4.06 5.95
N ILE A 58 -9.29 -3.24 4.90
CA ILE A 58 -10.33 -2.20 4.85
C ILE A 58 -11.73 -2.83 5.00
N ALA A 59 -11.95 -4.03 4.44
CA ALA A 59 -13.21 -4.77 4.62
C ALA A 59 -13.49 -5.10 6.10
N GLU A 60 -12.53 -5.63 6.83
CA GLU A 60 -12.68 -5.95 8.26
C GLU A 60 -12.90 -4.70 9.12
N ILE A 61 -12.22 -3.59 8.79
CA ILE A 61 -12.41 -2.31 9.50
C ILE A 61 -13.83 -1.76 9.25
N ALA A 62 -14.29 -1.83 8.00
CA ALA A 62 -15.63 -1.40 7.63
C ALA A 62 -16.71 -2.25 8.32
N GLU A 63 -16.55 -3.58 8.33
CA GLU A 63 -17.45 -4.51 9.00
C GLU A 63 -17.51 -4.23 10.52
N GLN A 64 -16.34 -4.09 11.17
CA GLN A 64 -16.27 -3.76 12.60
C GLN A 64 -17.00 -2.46 12.94
N ARG A 65 -17.02 -1.50 12.03
CA ARG A 65 -17.66 -0.18 12.20
C ARG A 65 -19.10 -0.12 11.68
N SER A 66 -19.62 -1.22 11.13
CA SER A 66 -20.93 -1.25 10.44
C SER A 66 -21.05 -0.18 9.34
N GLY A 67 -19.97 0.03 8.58
CA GLY A 67 -19.84 1.09 7.56
C GLY A 67 -19.44 0.60 6.17
N ASP A 68 -19.36 1.55 5.24
CA ASP A 68 -18.83 1.36 3.88
C ASP A 68 -17.29 1.41 3.89
N PRO A 69 -16.57 0.58 3.11
CA PRO A 69 -15.12 0.67 2.94
C PRO A 69 -14.57 2.08 2.70
N PHE A 70 -15.28 2.92 1.93
CA PHE A 70 -14.85 4.31 1.74
C PHE A 70 -14.93 5.13 3.03
N ASP A 71 -15.95 4.90 3.87
CA ASP A 71 -16.04 5.59 5.16
C ASP A 71 -14.92 5.12 6.11
N ALA A 72 -14.55 3.84 6.07
CA ALA A 72 -13.39 3.33 6.81
C ALA A 72 -12.08 4.00 6.37
N ILE A 73 -11.88 4.18 5.07
CA ILE A 73 -10.73 4.92 4.51
C ILE A 73 -10.75 6.37 4.95
N ASP A 74 -11.90 7.04 4.81
CA ASP A 74 -12.05 8.45 5.22
C ASP A 74 -11.72 8.63 6.70
N ASP A 75 -12.19 7.73 7.57
CA ASP A 75 -11.93 7.79 9.00
C ASP A 75 -10.44 7.57 9.33
N LEU A 76 -9.75 6.67 8.62
CA LEU A 76 -8.31 6.45 8.78
C LEU A 76 -7.52 7.69 8.36
N LEU A 77 -7.84 8.27 7.20
CA LEU A 77 -7.18 9.47 6.69
C LEU A 77 -7.46 10.70 7.56
N LEU A 78 -8.69 10.85 8.05
CA LEU A 78 -9.05 11.95 8.94
C LEU A 78 -8.35 11.85 10.30
N ALA A 79 -8.16 10.64 10.82
CA ALA A 79 -7.45 10.43 12.09
C ALA A 79 -5.96 10.77 11.99
N GLU A 80 -5.37 10.64 10.80
CA GLU A 80 -3.97 10.99 10.52
C GLU A 80 -3.83 12.24 9.63
N ILE A 81 -4.78 13.17 9.70
CA ILE A 81 -4.83 14.29 8.75
C ILE A 81 -3.55 15.16 8.73
N ASP A 82 -2.90 15.32 9.88
CA ASP A 82 -1.65 16.08 9.99
C ASP A 82 -0.41 15.28 9.54
N ARG A 83 -0.55 13.96 9.40
CA ARG A 83 0.52 13.01 9.04
C ARG A 83 0.05 11.98 8.00
N LEU A 84 -0.70 12.43 6.99
CA LEU A 84 -1.29 11.55 5.96
C LEU A 84 -0.28 10.60 5.30
N HIS A 85 0.98 11.02 5.18
CA HIS A 85 2.08 10.23 4.61
C HIS A 85 2.50 9.03 5.47
N GLU A 86 2.08 8.97 6.75
CA GLU A 86 2.35 7.83 7.63
C GLU A 86 1.32 6.70 7.44
N VAL A 87 0.12 7.01 6.91
CA VAL A 87 -0.86 5.96 6.60
C VAL A 87 -0.32 5.10 5.47
N MET A 88 -0.08 3.82 5.76
CA MET A 88 0.49 2.89 4.79
C MET A 88 -0.39 1.65 4.68
N VAL A 89 -0.59 1.20 3.43
CA VAL A 89 -1.35 0.00 3.10
C VAL A 89 -0.49 -0.99 2.34
N LEU A 90 -0.83 -2.28 2.47
CA LEU A 90 -0.36 -3.34 1.59
C LEU A 90 -1.54 -3.76 0.71
N ALA A 91 -1.41 -3.54 -0.60
CA ALA A 91 -2.40 -3.97 -1.58
C ALA A 91 -1.95 -5.29 -2.22
N LEU A 92 -2.76 -6.33 -2.07
CA LEU A 92 -2.51 -7.65 -2.67
C LEU A 92 -2.97 -7.64 -4.14
N THR A 93 -2.25 -6.92 -4.99
CA THR A 93 -2.68 -6.60 -6.37
C THR A 93 -2.28 -7.66 -7.38
N TYR A 94 -1.17 -8.37 -7.14
CA TYR A 94 -0.61 -9.30 -8.11
C TYR A 94 -1.12 -10.72 -7.93
N ARG A 95 -1.39 -11.38 -9.05
CA ARG A 95 -1.52 -12.84 -9.12
C ARG A 95 -0.26 -13.40 -9.75
N GLU A 96 0.20 -14.54 -9.25
CA GLU A 96 1.40 -15.21 -9.79
C GLU A 96 1.36 -15.43 -11.32
N PRO A 97 0.24 -15.85 -11.94
CA PRO A 97 0.18 -16.00 -13.40
C PRO A 97 0.45 -14.70 -14.18
N ASP A 98 0.06 -13.54 -13.62
CA ASP A 98 0.27 -12.24 -14.25
C ASP A 98 1.73 -11.80 -14.09
N LEU A 99 2.33 -12.06 -12.93
CA LEU A 99 3.75 -11.80 -12.68
C LEU A 99 4.67 -12.63 -13.57
N ARG A 100 4.27 -13.88 -13.87
CA ARG A 100 5.05 -14.79 -14.70
C ARG A 100 5.32 -14.22 -16.10
N LEU A 101 4.35 -13.53 -16.69
CA LEU A 101 4.52 -12.88 -18.00
C LEU A 101 5.65 -11.85 -18.00
N ALA A 102 5.77 -11.08 -16.92
CA ALA A 102 6.85 -10.11 -16.77
C ALA A 102 8.18 -10.82 -16.49
N PHE A 103 8.21 -11.74 -15.54
CA PHE A 103 9.45 -12.41 -15.10
C PHE A 103 10.06 -13.38 -16.11
N GLU A 104 9.28 -13.91 -17.04
CA GLU A 104 9.80 -14.73 -18.15
C GLU A 104 10.34 -13.90 -19.32
N HIS A 105 10.10 -12.59 -19.33
CA HIS A 105 10.59 -11.73 -20.41
C HIS A 105 12.11 -11.55 -20.30
N PRO A 106 12.89 -11.74 -21.39
CA PRO A 106 14.36 -11.70 -21.34
C PRO A 106 14.93 -10.34 -20.90
N ASP A 107 14.19 -9.26 -21.15
CA ASP A 107 14.59 -7.90 -20.76
C ASP A 107 14.03 -7.47 -19.39
N CYS A 108 13.39 -8.37 -18.64
CA CYS A 108 12.89 -8.05 -17.31
C CYS A 108 14.03 -7.88 -16.31
N MET A 109 14.02 -6.77 -15.57
CA MET A 109 14.89 -6.56 -14.41
C MET A 109 14.07 -6.62 -13.13
N ILE A 110 14.64 -7.26 -12.12
CA ILE A 110 14.01 -7.42 -10.81
C ILE A 110 14.35 -6.23 -9.93
N GLY A 111 13.32 -5.57 -9.38
CA GLY A 111 13.44 -4.44 -8.48
C GLY A 111 12.42 -4.53 -7.35
N SER A 112 12.77 -4.00 -6.18
CA SER A 112 11.98 -4.17 -4.96
C SER A 112 10.84 -3.15 -4.78
N ASP A 113 10.99 -1.97 -5.37
CA ASP A 113 10.20 -0.77 -5.03
C ASP A 113 10.03 -0.56 -3.52
N ALA A 114 11.03 -0.98 -2.73
CA ALA A 114 10.96 -0.95 -1.28
C ALA A 114 11.89 0.11 -0.70
N THR A 115 11.45 0.73 0.40
CA THR A 115 12.24 1.74 1.11
C THR A 115 13.08 1.07 2.18
N ALA A 116 14.38 0.92 1.95
CA ALA A 116 15.33 0.47 2.97
C ALA A 116 15.66 1.61 3.93
N LEU A 117 15.43 1.40 5.22
CA LEU A 117 15.67 2.40 6.26
C LEU A 117 17.02 2.15 6.95
N ALA A 118 17.66 3.22 7.42
CA ALA A 118 18.92 3.09 8.15
C ALA A 118 18.70 2.38 9.49
N LEU A 119 19.49 1.35 9.77
CA LEU A 119 19.43 0.59 11.04
C LEU A 119 19.97 1.37 12.25
N ALA A 120 20.53 2.56 12.03
CA ALA A 120 21.09 3.45 13.04
C ALA A 120 20.67 4.90 12.76
N GLY A 121 20.70 5.72 13.81
CA GLY A 121 20.30 7.12 13.74
C GLY A 121 18.78 7.32 13.82
N PRO A 122 18.25 8.44 13.29
CA PRO A 122 16.85 8.83 13.49
C PRO A 122 15.79 7.82 13.00
N LEU A 123 16.15 6.91 12.10
CA LEU A 123 15.25 5.91 11.52
C LEU A 123 15.43 4.50 12.12
N ALA A 124 16.29 4.32 13.12
CA ALA A 124 16.62 3.00 13.66
C ALA A 124 15.41 2.24 14.28
N HIS A 125 14.35 2.97 14.63
CA HIS A 125 13.16 2.43 15.26
C HIS A 125 11.90 2.56 14.39
N THR A 126 12.06 2.90 13.11
CA THR A 126 10.97 2.91 12.15
C THR A 126 10.99 1.62 11.32
N SER A 127 9.81 1.14 10.94
CA SER A 127 9.67 -0.10 10.17
C SER A 127 9.00 0.19 8.84
N PHE A 128 9.61 -0.27 7.75
CA PHE A 128 9.03 -0.32 6.42
C PHE A 128 9.01 -1.77 5.96
N HIS A 129 7.84 -2.41 6.05
CA HIS A 129 7.72 -3.82 5.70
C HIS A 129 7.89 -4.02 4.18
N GLY A 130 8.60 -5.09 3.81
CA GLY A 130 8.90 -5.42 2.42
C GLY A 130 10.35 -5.17 2.03
N ALA A 131 11.07 -4.24 2.66
CA ALA A 131 12.44 -3.88 2.24
C ALA A 131 13.47 -5.01 2.37
N TYR A 132 13.39 -5.82 3.44
CA TYR A 132 14.40 -6.83 3.73
C TYR A 132 13.97 -8.26 3.39
N THR A 133 12.67 -8.51 3.21
CA THR A 133 12.12 -9.88 3.14
C THR A 133 11.79 -10.34 1.72
N TRP A 134 11.52 -9.41 0.80
CA TRP A 134 11.08 -9.74 -0.56
C TRP A 134 12.12 -10.58 -1.31
N ALA A 135 13.40 -10.24 -1.21
CA ALA A 135 14.47 -10.89 -1.96
C ALA A 135 14.61 -12.36 -1.57
N GLY A 136 14.56 -12.67 -0.27
CA GLY A 136 14.63 -14.06 0.22
C GLY A 136 13.46 -14.90 -0.29
N TRP A 137 12.24 -14.35 -0.25
CA TRP A 137 11.07 -15.02 -0.83
C TRP A 137 11.20 -15.18 -2.34
N PHE A 138 11.64 -14.15 -3.06
CA PHE A 138 11.83 -14.16 -4.51
C PHE A 138 12.83 -15.24 -4.95
N TYR A 139 14.03 -15.29 -4.36
CA TYR A 139 15.04 -16.30 -4.67
C TYR A 139 14.53 -17.72 -4.35
N ARG A 140 13.83 -17.88 -3.23
CA ARG A 140 13.21 -19.16 -2.90
C ARG A 140 12.20 -19.57 -3.98
N HIS A 141 11.25 -18.68 -4.31
CA HIS A 141 10.11 -19.02 -5.16
C HIS A 141 10.50 -19.08 -6.63
N PHE A 142 10.98 -17.98 -7.22
CA PHE A 142 11.19 -17.86 -8.66
C PHE A 142 12.48 -18.51 -9.16
N VAL A 143 13.55 -18.50 -8.36
CA VAL A 143 14.85 -19.06 -8.75
C VAL A 143 14.96 -20.54 -8.37
N ARG A 144 14.73 -20.89 -7.10
CA ARG A 144 14.92 -22.27 -6.62
C ARG A 144 13.73 -23.18 -6.93
N ASP A 145 12.52 -22.80 -6.53
CA ASP A 145 11.35 -23.67 -6.58
C ASP A 145 10.78 -23.75 -8.02
N GLN A 146 10.64 -22.59 -8.69
CA GLN A 146 10.08 -22.52 -10.04
C GLN A 146 11.11 -22.57 -11.18
N LYS A 147 12.39 -22.26 -10.90
CA LYS A 147 13.48 -22.24 -11.90
C LYS A 147 13.17 -21.38 -13.15
N MET A 148 12.42 -20.30 -12.97
CA MET A 148 12.08 -19.37 -14.05
C MET A 148 13.24 -18.43 -14.39
N ILE A 149 14.08 -18.14 -13.39
CA ILE A 149 15.21 -17.22 -13.49
C ILE A 149 16.45 -17.93 -12.96
N THR A 150 17.57 -17.81 -13.67
CA THR A 150 18.88 -18.30 -13.21
C THR A 150 19.63 -17.17 -12.48
N PRO A 151 20.30 -17.46 -11.35
CA PRO A 151 21.07 -16.46 -10.60
C PRO A 151 22.22 -15.85 -11.39
#